data_AF-A0A971B9R5-F1
#
_entry.id   AF-A0A971B9R5-F1
#
_cell.length_a   1.000
_cell.length_b   1.000
_cell.length_c   1.000
_cell.angle_alpha   90.00
_cell.angle_beta   90.00
_cell.angle_gamma   90.00
#
_symmetry.space_group_name_H-M   'P 1'
#
loop_
_entity.id
_entity.type
_entity.pdbx_description
1 polymer ?
#
loop_
_entity_poly.entity_id
_entity_poly.type
_entity_poly.pdbx_seq_one_letter_code
_entity_poly.pdbx_strand_id
1 'polypeptide(L)'
;MNELFAAMYESLFGVYNANYLEIFTTLFDFGGYLRLGFLFIGLPLLFWLLFYYLWKYPYGRFLHWLVWLLASAVTVLVATWLVADHAIFDSGNQALADALGDAESGYKAYAEELPMRYALINAGLSLAVGFMASLVMKQFSRIQMHLPF
;
A
#
# COMPACT_ATOMS: atom_id res chain seq x y z
N MET A 1 -3.24 -13.64 9.12
CA MET A 1 -3.15 -12.31 8.47
C MET A 1 -1.87 -12.16 7.65
N ASN A 2 -0.69 -12.47 8.21
CA ASN A 2 0.56 -12.43 7.46
C ASN A 2 0.55 -13.34 6.21
N GLU A 3 0.14 -14.60 6.39
CA GLU A 3 -0.06 -15.57 5.30
C GLU A 3 -0.98 -15.07 4.19
N LEU A 4 -2.04 -14.34 4.54
CA LEU A 4 -2.99 -13.81 3.56
C LEU A 4 -2.34 -12.72 2.70
N PHE A 5 -1.60 -11.79 3.33
CA PHE A 5 -0.89 -10.75 2.59
C PHE A 5 0.28 -11.33 1.79
N ALA A 6 1.03 -12.28 2.36
CA ALA A 6 2.08 -13.00 1.66
C ALA A 6 1.51 -13.68 0.40
N ALA A 7 0.46 -14.49 0.53
CA ALA A 7 -0.20 -15.14 -0.60
C ALA A 7 -0.73 -14.15 -1.64
N MET A 8 -1.24 -12.99 -1.21
CA MET A 8 -1.66 -11.92 -2.12
C MET A 8 -0.50 -11.42 -2.97
N TYR A 9 0.62 -11.04 -2.36
CA TYR A 9 1.76 -10.51 -3.13
C TYR A 9 2.48 -11.61 -3.93
N GLU A 10 2.72 -12.76 -3.32
CA GLU A 10 3.51 -13.83 -3.88
C GLU A 10 2.76 -14.61 -4.98
N SER A 11 1.50 -14.97 -4.72
CA SER A 11 0.71 -15.80 -5.65
C SER A 11 -0.21 -14.99 -6.55
N LEU A 12 -0.99 -14.06 -6.00
CA LEU A 12 -1.96 -13.29 -6.80
C LEU A 12 -1.26 -12.26 -7.70
N PHE A 13 -0.26 -11.54 -7.19
CA PHE A 13 0.51 -10.57 -7.96
C PHE A 13 1.82 -11.13 -8.56
N GLY A 14 2.15 -12.39 -8.27
CA GLY A 14 3.28 -13.08 -8.89
C GLY A 14 4.65 -12.46 -8.58
N VAL A 15 4.80 -11.82 -7.42
CA VAL A 15 6.07 -11.17 -7.03
C VAL A 15 7.11 -12.20 -6.57
N TYR A 16 6.67 -13.40 -6.20
CA TYR A 16 7.56 -14.44 -5.67
C TYR A 16 8.57 -14.95 -6.70
N ASN A 17 9.81 -15.16 -6.24
CA ASN A 17 10.86 -15.79 -7.03
C ASN A 17 11.71 -16.69 -6.15
N ALA A 18 11.72 -17.99 -6.44
CA ALA A 18 12.40 -19.00 -5.64
C ALA A 18 13.93 -18.80 -5.55
N ASN A 19 14.55 -18.09 -6.51
CA ASN A 19 15.98 -17.81 -6.47
C ASN A 19 16.36 -16.79 -5.37
N TYR A 20 15.39 -16.01 -4.90
CA TYR A 20 15.59 -14.93 -3.92
C TYR A 20 14.85 -15.20 -2.61
N LEU A 21 14.78 -16.46 -2.20
CA LEU A 21 13.99 -16.94 -1.06
C LEU A 21 14.22 -16.12 0.21
N GLU A 22 15.47 -15.72 0.51
CA GLU A 22 15.80 -14.98 1.72
C GLU A 22 15.08 -13.62 1.83
N ILE A 23 14.70 -13.01 0.70
CA ILE A 23 13.91 -11.78 0.72
C ILE A 23 12.49 -12.08 1.22
N PHE A 24 11.88 -13.13 0.69
CA PHE A 24 10.49 -13.49 0.98
C PHE A 24 10.33 -14.05 2.39
N THR A 25 11.28 -14.87 2.86
CA THR A 25 11.33 -15.32 4.26
C THR A 25 11.50 -14.14 5.21
N THR A 26 12.37 -13.19 4.90
CA THR A 26 12.54 -11.96 5.69
C THR A 26 11.25 -11.16 5.76
N LEU A 27 10.60 -10.90 4.62
CA LEU A 27 9.34 -10.15 4.57
C LEU A 27 8.22 -10.86 5.34
N PHE A 28 8.24 -12.19 5.38
CA PHE A 28 7.31 -12.98 6.16
C PHE A 28 7.62 -12.91 7.66
N ASP A 29 8.82 -13.30 8.08
CA ASP A 29 9.17 -13.48 9.49
C ASP A 29 9.28 -12.15 10.26
N PHE A 30 9.73 -11.08 9.59
CA PHE A 30 9.89 -9.76 10.20
C PHE A 30 8.65 -8.86 10.03
N GLY A 31 7.54 -9.42 9.55
CA GLY A 31 6.25 -8.75 9.45
C GLY A 31 6.17 -7.70 8.34
N GLY A 32 7.03 -7.77 7.32
CA GLY A 32 6.97 -6.92 6.14
C GLY A 32 5.60 -6.98 5.46
N TYR A 33 5.09 -8.18 5.18
CA TYR A 33 3.78 -8.33 4.51
C TYR A 33 2.61 -7.79 5.31
N LEU A 34 2.63 -7.92 6.64
CA LEU A 34 1.63 -7.28 7.50
C LEU A 34 1.65 -5.76 7.34
N ARG A 35 2.82 -5.13 7.41
CA ARG A 35 2.96 -3.68 7.26
C ARG A 35 2.47 -3.22 5.89
N LEU A 36 2.90 -3.88 4.81
CA LEU A 36 2.46 -3.58 3.44
C LEU A 36 0.94 -3.73 3.30
N GLY A 37 0.37 -4.79 3.87
CA GLY A 37 -1.06 -5.04 3.83
C GLY A 37 -1.89 -3.99 4.55
N PHE A 38 -1.44 -3.54 5.72
CA PHE A 38 -2.12 -2.48 6.46
C PHE A 38 -2.03 -1.11 5.79
N LEU A 39 -0.98 -0.82 5.01
CA LEU A 39 -0.85 0.47 4.34
C LEU A 39 -1.96 0.72 3.31
N PHE A 40 -2.25 -0.24 2.43
CA PHE A 40 -3.26 -0.04 1.37
C PHE A 40 -4.70 -0.06 1.89
N ILE A 41 -4.94 -0.55 3.12
CA ILE A 41 -6.25 -0.53 3.77
C ILE A 41 -6.38 0.68 4.68
N GLY A 42 -5.46 0.82 5.63
CA GLY A 42 -5.54 1.80 6.71
C GLY A 42 -5.38 3.25 6.23
N LEU A 43 -4.39 3.52 5.36
CA LEU A 43 -4.16 4.89 4.90
C LEU A 43 -5.33 5.43 4.07
N PRO A 44 -5.90 4.69 3.10
CA PRO A 44 -7.06 5.19 2.36
C PRO A 44 -8.26 5.44 3.27
N LEU A 45 -8.55 4.52 4.21
CA LEU A 45 -9.64 4.72 5.16
C LEU A 45 -9.45 5.97 6.01
N LEU A 46 -8.24 6.21 6.51
CA LEU A 46 -7.90 7.44 7.23
C LEU A 46 -8.07 8.68 6.35
N PHE A 47 -7.56 8.65 5.11
CA PHE A 47 -7.72 9.74 4.16
C PHE A 47 -9.19 10.05 3.89
N TRP A 48 -10.03 9.04 3.67
CA TRP A 48 -11.46 9.25 3.42
C TRP A 48 -12.20 9.76 4.65
N LEU A 49 -11.80 9.33 5.85
CA LEU A 49 -12.34 9.86 7.09
C LEU A 49 -11.96 11.35 7.24
N LEU A 50 -10.71 11.72 6.97
CA LEU A 50 -10.28 13.12 6.95
C LEU A 50 -11.03 13.93 5.89
N PHE A 51 -11.23 13.39 4.69
CA PHE A 51 -12.02 14.04 3.64
C PHE A 51 -13.44 14.39 4.09
N TYR A 52 -14.09 13.44 4.76
CA TYR A 52 -15.46 13.60 5.24
C TYR A 52 -15.59 14.73 6.27
N TYR A 53 -14.62 14.89 7.17
CA TYR A 53 -14.68 15.90 8.24
C TYR A 53 -14.07 17.25 7.87
N LEU A 54 -13.06 17.30 7.00
CA LEU A 54 -12.37 18.55 6.66
C LEU A 54 -13.17 19.42 5.67
N TRP A 55 -14.08 18.84 4.91
CA TRP A 55 -14.81 19.55 3.86
C TRP A 55 -16.29 19.71 4.20
N LYS A 56 -16.82 20.94 4.03
CA LYS A 56 -18.25 21.24 4.25
C LYS A 56 -19.17 20.53 3.25
N TYR A 57 -18.70 20.32 2.02
CA TYR A 57 -19.42 19.61 0.94
C TYR A 57 -18.47 18.62 0.25
N PRO A 58 -18.10 17.52 0.91
CA PRO A 58 -17.03 16.62 0.43
C PRO A 58 -17.38 16.06 -0.96
N TYR A 59 -18.65 15.73 -1.21
CA TYR A 59 -19.11 15.19 -2.49
C TYR A 59 -19.73 16.23 -3.43
N GLY A 60 -19.66 17.52 -3.10
CA GLY A 60 -20.26 18.59 -3.91
C GLY A 60 -19.51 18.87 -5.21
N ARG A 61 -18.26 18.43 -5.33
CA ARG A 61 -17.40 18.66 -6.50
C ARG A 61 -16.62 17.40 -6.86
N PHE A 62 -16.93 16.81 -8.02
CA PHE A 62 -16.26 15.59 -8.51
C PHE A 62 -14.73 15.72 -8.54
N LEU A 63 -14.20 16.86 -8.96
CA LEU A 63 -12.74 17.09 -9.00
C LEU A 63 -12.09 17.05 -7.62
N HIS A 64 -12.77 17.48 -6.54
CA HIS A 64 -12.20 17.44 -5.19
C HIS A 64 -12.10 15.98 -4.71
N TRP A 65 -13.15 15.21 -4.97
CA TRP A 65 -13.16 13.76 -4.72
C TRP A 65 -12.06 13.04 -5.50
N LEU A 66 -11.90 13.34 -6.79
CA LEU A 66 -10.89 12.71 -7.64
C LEU A 66 -9.46 13.06 -7.20
N VAL A 67 -9.19 14.34 -6.93
CA VAL A 67 -7.87 14.77 -6.42
C VAL A 67 -7.57 14.09 -5.08
N TRP A 68 -8.56 13.96 -4.20
CA TRP A 68 -8.38 13.29 -2.91
C TRP A 68 -8.10 11.79 -3.07
N LEU A 69 -8.81 11.12 -3.98
CA LEU A 69 -8.57 9.72 -4.31
C LEU A 69 -7.13 9.52 -4.81
N LEU A 70 -6.67 10.35 -5.76
CA LEU A 70 -5.30 10.28 -6.28
C LEU A 70 -4.26 10.61 -5.20
N ALA A 71 -4.50 11.64 -4.36
CA ALA A 71 -3.62 11.98 -3.26
C ALA A 71 -3.46 10.82 -2.25
N SER A 72 -4.55 10.09 -1.97
CA SER A 72 -4.50 8.90 -1.12
C SER A 72 -3.62 7.80 -1.72
N ALA A 73 -3.76 7.54 -3.03
CA ALA A 73 -2.97 6.53 -3.72
C ALA A 73 -1.48 6.89 -3.81
N VAL A 74 -1.15 8.17 -4.07
CA VAL A 74 0.24 8.67 -4.03
C VAL A 74 0.83 8.52 -2.63
N THR A 75 0.05 8.81 -1.58
CA THR A 75 0.52 8.63 -0.20
C THR A 75 0.80 7.17 0.11
N VAL A 76 -0.09 6.26 -0.30
CA VAL A 76 0.13 4.80 -0.15
C VAL A 76 1.34 4.34 -0.95
N LEU A 77 1.55 4.86 -2.17
CA LEU A 77 2.71 4.55 -3.00
C LEU A 77 4.01 4.89 -2.25
N VAL A 78 4.15 6.13 -1.79
CA VAL A 78 5.35 6.59 -1.08
C VAL A 78 5.57 5.82 0.22
N ALA A 79 4.52 5.65 1.03
CA ALA A 79 4.61 4.93 2.30
C ALA A 79 4.99 3.45 2.10
N THR A 80 4.42 2.80 1.08
CA THR A 80 4.72 1.40 0.76
C THR A 80 6.15 1.26 0.27
N TRP A 81 6.62 2.17 -0.59
CA TRP A 81 8.01 2.17 -1.05
C TRP A 81 8.99 2.25 0.12
N LEU A 82 8.80 3.22 1.04
CA LEU A 82 9.65 3.39 2.22
C LEU A 82 9.62 2.17 3.14
N VAL A 83 8.43 1.61 3.38
CA VAL A 83 8.28 0.44 4.26
C VAL A 83 8.89 -0.81 3.65
N ALA A 84 8.72 -1.03 2.34
CA ALA A 84 9.33 -2.17 1.65
C ALA A 84 10.85 -2.06 1.61
N ASP A 85 11.38 -0.87 1.31
CA ASP A 85 12.82 -0.58 1.30
C ASP A 85 13.45 -0.90 2.66
N HIS A 86 12.93 -0.31 3.74
CA HIS A 86 13.41 -0.59 5.09
C HIS A 86 13.18 -2.06 5.50
N ALA A 87 12.09 -2.70 5.08
CA ALA A 87 11.82 -4.10 5.44
C ALA A 87 12.75 -5.09 4.74
N ILE A 88 13.40 -4.70 3.65
CA ILE A 88 14.35 -5.53 2.91
C ILE A 88 15.78 -5.21 3.34
N PHE A 89 16.18 -3.94 3.26
CA PHE A 89 17.56 -3.51 3.46
C PHE A 89 17.95 -3.31 4.93
N ASP A 90 16.99 -2.98 5.79
CA ASP A 90 17.19 -2.72 7.23
C ASP A 90 16.45 -3.74 8.12
N SER A 91 16.28 -4.98 7.61
CA SER A 91 15.47 -6.03 8.25
C SER A 91 16.09 -6.66 9.50
N GLY A 92 17.42 -6.55 9.66
CA GLY A 92 18.17 -7.24 10.72
C GLY A 92 18.39 -8.74 10.48
N ASN A 93 17.96 -9.29 9.33
CA ASN A 93 18.27 -10.67 8.95
C ASN A 93 19.67 -10.77 8.34
N GLN A 94 20.59 -11.44 9.07
CA GLN A 94 21.97 -11.61 8.62
C GLN A 94 22.08 -12.41 7.31
N ALA A 95 21.26 -13.45 7.13
CA ALA A 95 21.32 -14.28 5.91
C ALA A 95 20.97 -13.46 4.66
N LEU A 96 19.95 -12.60 4.77
CA LEU A 96 19.61 -11.67 3.70
C LEU A 96 20.70 -10.61 3.51
N ALA A 97 21.26 -10.05 4.58
CA ALA A 97 22.34 -9.07 4.49
C ALA A 97 23.58 -9.65 3.77
N ASP A 98 23.94 -10.90 4.07
CA ASP A 98 25.05 -11.60 3.43
C ASP A 98 24.74 -11.85 1.94
N ALA A 99 23.51 -12.28 1.60
CA ALA A 99 23.08 -12.47 0.22
C ALA A 99 23.06 -11.15 -0.59
N LEU A 100 22.62 -10.05 0.01
CA LEU A 100 22.65 -8.71 -0.60
C LEU A 100 24.09 -8.19 -0.80
N GLY A 101 25.04 -8.63 0.04
CA GLY A 101 26.46 -8.31 -0.07
C GLY A 101 27.20 -9.06 -1.18
N ASP A 102 26.66 -10.20 -1.64
CA ASP A 102 27.22 -10.97 -2.74
C ASP A 102 26.79 -10.39 -4.11
N ALA A 103 27.75 -9.73 -4.78
CA ALA A 103 27.52 -9.09 -6.07
C ALA A 103 27.21 -10.07 -7.21
N GLU A 104 27.62 -11.34 -7.11
CA GLU A 104 27.39 -12.34 -8.16
C GLU A 104 26.02 -13.02 -8.04
N SER A 105 25.39 -12.94 -6.86
CA SER A 105 24.11 -13.60 -6.57
C SER A 105 22.90 -12.95 -7.26
N GLY A 106 23.01 -11.67 -7.65
CA GLY A 106 21.90 -10.89 -8.19
C GLY A 106 20.81 -10.50 -7.17
N TYR A 107 20.95 -10.84 -5.89
CA TYR A 107 19.99 -10.53 -4.84
C TYR A 107 19.71 -9.03 -4.73
N LYS A 108 20.77 -8.22 -4.72
CA LYS A 108 20.65 -6.77 -4.58
C LYS A 108 19.88 -6.14 -5.75
N ALA A 109 20.20 -6.53 -6.98
CA ALA A 109 19.52 -6.01 -8.16
C ALA A 109 18.01 -6.34 -8.14
N TYR A 110 17.67 -7.57 -7.76
CA TYR A 110 16.26 -7.95 -7.61
C TYR A 110 15.58 -7.21 -6.46
N ALA A 111 16.25 -7.09 -5.31
CA ALA A 111 15.75 -6.39 -4.13
C ALA A 111 15.44 -4.92 -4.40
N GLU A 112 16.26 -4.22 -5.18
CA GLU A 112 16.06 -2.80 -5.53
C GLU A 112 14.79 -2.56 -6.37
N GLU A 113 14.32 -3.55 -7.12
CA GLU A 113 13.07 -3.44 -7.89
C GLU A 113 11.81 -3.64 -7.02
N LEU A 114 11.92 -4.37 -5.92
CA LEU A 114 10.77 -4.81 -5.13
C LEU A 114 10.01 -3.66 -4.46
N PRO A 115 10.64 -2.65 -3.83
CA PRO A 115 9.92 -1.53 -3.22
C PRO A 115 8.95 -0.84 -4.18
N MET A 116 9.38 -0.59 -5.42
CA MET A 116 8.52 0.04 -6.43
C MET A 116 7.40 -0.90 -6.88
N ARG A 117 7.69 -2.20 -7.08
CA ARG A 117 6.64 -3.19 -7.43
C ARG A 117 5.55 -3.25 -6.35
N TYR A 118 5.93 -3.37 -5.08
CA TYR A 118 4.97 -3.36 -3.97
C TYR A 118 4.20 -2.04 -3.89
N ALA A 119 4.88 -0.90 -4.08
CA ALA A 119 4.27 0.42 -4.05
C ALA A 119 3.19 0.59 -5.13
N LEU A 120 3.45 0.13 -6.36
CA LEU A 120 2.47 0.19 -7.45
C LEU A 120 1.27 -0.72 -7.20
N ILE A 121 1.49 -1.95 -6.71
CA ILE A 121 0.42 -2.87 -6.32
C ILE A 121 -0.47 -2.21 -5.26
N ASN A 122 0.13 -1.70 -4.19
CA ASN A 122 -0.59 -1.08 -3.09
C ASN A 122 -1.30 0.21 -3.49
N ALA A 123 -0.71 1.03 -4.37
CA ALA A 123 -1.36 2.21 -4.91
C ALA A 123 -2.62 1.84 -5.71
N GLY A 124 -2.55 0.79 -6.54
CA GLY A 124 -3.69 0.26 -7.27
C GLY A 124 -4.80 -0.26 -6.33
N LEU A 125 -4.44 -1.06 -5.33
CA LEU A 125 -5.38 -1.55 -4.32
C LEU A 125 -6.00 -0.41 -3.50
N SER A 126 -5.19 0.60 -3.16
CA SER A 126 -5.64 1.81 -2.46
C SER A 126 -6.69 2.59 -3.25
N LEU A 127 -6.59 2.64 -4.58
CA LEU A 127 -7.62 3.29 -5.40
C LEU A 127 -8.96 2.54 -5.27
N ALA A 128 -8.94 1.20 -5.30
CA ALA A 128 -10.14 0.39 -5.13
C ALA A 128 -10.74 0.54 -3.72
N VAL A 129 -9.93 0.41 -2.67
CA VAL A 129 -10.35 0.59 -1.28
C VAL A 129 -10.88 2.00 -1.06
N GLY A 130 -10.16 3.01 -1.54
CA GLY A 130 -10.53 4.41 -1.42
C GLY A 130 -11.84 4.73 -2.13
N PHE A 131 -12.01 4.23 -3.35
CA PHE A 131 -13.27 4.36 -4.09
C PHE A 131 -14.45 3.77 -3.29
N MET A 132 -14.30 2.53 -2.80
CA MET A 132 -15.34 1.85 -2.01
C MET A 132 -15.65 2.59 -0.70
N ALA A 133 -14.62 3.02 0.04
CA ALA A 133 -14.77 3.80 1.26
C ALA A 133 -15.53 5.11 1.00
N SER A 134 -15.21 5.79 -0.11
CA SER A 134 -15.88 7.02 -0.51
C SER A 134 -17.37 6.81 -0.78
N LEU A 135 -17.77 5.67 -1.37
CA LEU A 135 -19.17 5.34 -1.62
C LEU A 135 -19.94 5.08 -0.33
N VAL A 136 -19.35 4.33 0.60
CA VAL A 136 -19.94 4.06 1.92
C VAL A 136 -20.15 5.37 2.67
N MET A 137 -19.13 6.24 2.74
CA MET A 137 -19.24 7.53 3.41
C MET A 137 -20.25 8.47 2.73
N LYS A 138 -20.40 8.39 1.40
CA LYS A 138 -21.41 9.16 0.68
C LYS A 138 -22.84 8.83 1.12
N GLN A 139 -23.13 7.58 1.50
CA GLN A 139 -24.45 7.19 2.02
C GLN A 139 -24.76 7.87 3.36
N PHE A 140 -23.74 8.13 4.18
CA PHE A 140 -23.89 8.81 5.48
C PHE A 140 -23.77 10.32 5.38
N SER A 141 -23.25 10.84 4.27
CA SER A 141 -23.11 12.26 4.02
C SER A 141 -24.49 12.93 4.00
N ARG A 142 -24.79 13.66 5.07
CA ARG A 142 -25.94 14.57 5.18
C ARG A 142 -25.73 15.80 4.28
N ILE A 143 -25.60 15.59 2.97
CA ILE A 143 -25.92 16.67 2.04
C ILE A 143 -27.42 16.87 2.22
N GLN A 144 -27.77 17.94 2.92
CA GLN A 144 -29.13 18.43 3.04
C GLN A 144 -29.73 18.45 1.63
N MET A 145 -30.58 17.47 1.29
CA MET A 145 -31.39 17.42 0.07
C MET A 145 -32.35 18.62 -0.07
N HIS A 146 -32.24 19.62 0.79
CA HIS A 146 -33.21 20.69 1.04
C HIS A 146 -32.63 22.11 0.90
N LEU A 147 -31.37 22.27 0.49
CA LEU A 147 -30.87 23.59 0.09
C LEU A 147 -30.99 23.73 -1.43
N PRO A 148 -31.79 24.69 -1.93
CA PRO A 148 -31.92 24.95 -3.36
C PRO A 148 -30.60 25.52 -3.89
N PHE A 149 -30.27 25.12 -5.12
CA PHE A 149 -29.18 25.69 -5.91
C PHE A 149 -29.37 27.19 -6.17
#